data_AF-A0A5C4JGG8-F1
#
_entry.id   AF-A0A5C4JGG8-F1
#
_cell.length_a   1.000
_cell.length_b   1.000
_cell.length_c   1.000
_cell.angle_alpha   90.00
_cell.angle_beta   90.00
_cell.angle_gamma   90.00
#
_symmetry.space_group_name_H-M   'P 1'
#
loop_
_entity.id
_entity.type
_entity.pdbx_description
1 polymer ?
#
loop_
_entity_poly.entity_id
_entity_poly.type
_entity_poly.pdbx_seq_one_letter_code
_entity_poly.pdbx_strand_id
1 'polypeptide(L)'
;MTRPRTGPLRKVQDVSLARTSLVTFQLHGPDAADEADGPDGASLLAVYQDAAGDGLALVADDRGLMIDPGAAPDGTVRIVVAVEAAAGAVARIRGVRCTVRDDQGGDLAVLSGAAAGETTPDPVHLLGECYRRRGEWRFREIGYGLADDAAITRELGPGAADHRRRAAAVTRPEEPDLPAASPVPEARPVRGLPPPNLEAARIAGERTVRGPVSLEVAVDLSFSMRRYSGLRKAALHALAEFARREMAGGDLLTSVAFAGEAAVLVPPVDVRELRQVTDRPRGGVGVGTLLAPAVRLLTDLRPPVPVQARALMVISDMELHDGARLGPPLGRAAYQSVHLVVPRGAGRVVPPGPLRRAAVHRFRNADQLGLIYGAVFAAMTGQRLEHR
;
A
#
# COMPACT_ATOMS: atom_id res chain seq x y z
N MET A 1 25.95 -14.81 -29.22
CA MET A 1 25.00 -14.97 -28.09
C MET A 1 24.06 -16.12 -28.42
N THR A 2 24.34 -17.29 -27.87
CA THR A 2 23.56 -18.52 -28.08
C THR A 2 22.31 -18.46 -27.22
N ARG A 3 21.11 -18.48 -27.83
CA ARG A 3 19.86 -18.59 -27.08
C ARG A 3 19.89 -19.89 -26.24
N PRO A 4 19.55 -19.84 -24.94
CA PRO A 4 19.49 -21.05 -24.13
C PRO A 4 18.38 -21.95 -24.68
N ARG A 5 18.73 -23.21 -24.97
CA ARG A 5 17.76 -24.24 -25.40
C ARG A 5 16.85 -24.53 -24.21
N THR A 6 15.58 -24.17 -24.33
CA THR A 6 14.51 -24.58 -23.42
C THR A 6 14.28 -26.08 -23.59
N GLY A 7 14.97 -26.87 -22.76
CA GLY A 7 14.53 -28.24 -22.46
C GLY A 7 13.17 -28.22 -21.77
N PRO A 8 12.48 -29.37 -21.64
CA PRO A 8 11.21 -29.43 -20.93
C PRO A 8 11.35 -28.82 -19.54
N LEU A 9 10.50 -27.83 -19.23
CA LEU A 9 10.47 -27.13 -17.95
C LEU A 9 10.32 -28.19 -16.84
N ARG A 10 11.39 -28.44 -16.10
CA ARG A 10 11.39 -29.41 -15.01
C ARG A 10 10.51 -28.85 -13.89
N LYS A 11 9.42 -29.56 -13.56
CA LYS A 11 8.52 -29.18 -12.47
C LYS A 11 9.31 -28.82 -11.22
N VAL A 12 9.08 -27.63 -10.67
CA VAL A 12 9.81 -27.14 -9.50
C VAL A 12 9.31 -27.90 -8.26
N GLN A 13 10.20 -28.59 -7.56
CA GLN A 13 9.87 -29.39 -6.37
C GLN A 13 10.95 -29.28 -5.31
N ASP A 14 10.55 -29.35 -4.04
CA ASP A 14 11.45 -29.42 -2.87
C ASP A 14 12.50 -28.26 -2.79
N VAL A 15 12.19 -27.08 -3.31
CA VAL A 15 13.08 -25.91 -3.24
C VAL A 15 13.18 -25.45 -1.79
N SER A 16 14.38 -25.46 -1.21
CA SER A 16 14.57 -25.04 0.20
C SER A 16 14.38 -23.54 0.34
N LEU A 17 13.62 -23.13 1.35
CA LEU A 17 13.47 -21.74 1.79
C LEU A 17 14.24 -21.48 3.10
N ALA A 18 15.06 -22.45 3.56
CA ALA A 18 15.70 -22.41 4.87
C ALA A 18 16.76 -21.31 5.02
N ARG A 19 17.27 -20.76 3.91
CA ARG A 19 18.26 -19.68 3.90
C ARG A 19 17.64 -18.29 3.74
N THR A 20 16.31 -18.22 3.71
CA THR A 20 15.61 -17.01 3.24
C THR A 20 14.61 -16.60 4.31
N SER A 21 14.86 -15.46 4.94
CA SER A 21 13.88 -14.84 5.83
C SER A 21 12.66 -14.33 5.06
N LEU A 22 12.80 -14.21 3.74
CA LEU A 22 11.83 -13.58 2.88
C LEU A 22 11.80 -14.26 1.52
N VAL A 23 10.59 -14.57 1.06
CA VAL A 23 10.33 -15.12 -0.27
C VAL A 23 9.52 -14.11 -1.05
N THR A 24 10.07 -13.63 -2.16
CA THR A 24 9.37 -12.70 -3.03
C THR A 24 8.81 -13.44 -4.24
N PHE A 25 7.50 -13.33 -4.47
CA PHE A 25 6.81 -13.73 -5.70
C PHE A 25 6.56 -12.47 -6.51
N GLN A 26 6.90 -12.45 -7.80
CA GLN A 26 6.62 -11.29 -8.65
C GLN A 26 5.98 -11.72 -9.96
N LEU A 27 4.89 -11.04 -10.33
CA LEU A 27 4.26 -11.15 -11.64
C LEU A 27 4.95 -10.22 -12.63
N HIS A 28 5.32 -10.76 -13.78
CA HIS A 28 5.86 -9.99 -14.89
C HIS A 28 4.82 -9.93 -16.03
N GLY A 29 4.72 -8.78 -16.69
CA GLY A 29 3.98 -8.60 -17.93
C GLY A 29 4.84 -8.90 -19.18
N PRO A 30 4.25 -8.84 -20.39
CA PRO A 30 4.94 -9.20 -21.64
C PRO A 30 6.05 -8.21 -22.02
N ASP A 31 5.95 -6.95 -21.58
CA ASP A 31 6.94 -5.89 -21.85
C ASP A 31 7.79 -5.62 -20.60
N ALA A 32 8.62 -6.59 -20.22
CA ALA A 32 9.53 -6.51 -19.07
C ALA A 32 10.61 -5.39 -19.15
N ALA A 33 10.58 -4.55 -20.19
CA ALA A 33 11.48 -3.39 -20.32
C ALA A 33 10.97 -2.17 -19.53
N ASP A 34 9.70 -2.14 -19.17
CA ASP A 34 9.12 -1.12 -18.28
C ASP A 34 8.68 -1.81 -16.97
N GLU A 35 9.63 -1.98 -16.04
CA GLU A 35 9.39 -2.56 -14.68
C GLU A 35 8.34 -1.79 -13.84
N ALA A 36 7.77 -0.73 -14.39
CA ALA A 36 6.85 0.18 -13.71
C ALA A 36 5.38 -0.27 -13.74
N ASP A 37 4.97 -1.17 -14.65
CA ASP A 37 3.59 -1.68 -14.72
C ASP A 37 3.52 -3.21 -14.65
N GLY A 38 2.76 -3.71 -13.67
CA GLY A 38 2.41 -5.13 -13.57
C GLY A 38 1.38 -5.51 -14.64
N PRO A 39 1.10 -6.81 -14.84
CA PRO A 39 0.05 -7.21 -15.76
C PRO A 39 -1.30 -6.63 -15.32
N ASP A 40 -1.90 -5.78 -16.16
CA ASP A 40 -3.20 -5.18 -15.89
C ASP A 40 -4.25 -6.25 -15.52
N GLY A 41 -4.88 -6.06 -14.35
CA GLY A 41 -5.97 -6.91 -13.90
C GLY A 41 -5.56 -8.28 -13.37
N ALA A 42 -4.33 -8.45 -12.87
CA ALA A 42 -3.90 -9.64 -12.15
C ALA A 42 -3.40 -9.30 -10.75
N SER A 43 -3.64 -10.21 -9.80
CA SER A 43 -3.11 -10.10 -8.44
C SER A 43 -2.52 -11.43 -8.00
N LEU A 44 -1.44 -11.40 -7.23
CA LEU A 44 -0.94 -12.55 -6.50
C LEU A 44 -1.68 -12.68 -5.19
N LEU A 45 -2.01 -13.92 -4.83
CA LEU A 45 -2.64 -14.29 -3.57
C LEU A 45 -1.70 -15.22 -2.78
N ALA A 46 -1.56 -15.00 -1.47
CA ALA A 46 -1.03 -15.99 -0.54
C ALA A 46 -2.03 -16.29 0.56
N VAL A 47 -2.31 -17.57 0.78
CA VAL A 47 -3.24 -18.05 1.80
C VAL A 47 -2.52 -18.95 2.78
N TYR A 48 -2.47 -18.52 4.04
CA TYR A 48 -1.89 -19.27 5.15
C TYR A 48 -2.93 -20.24 5.66
N GLN A 49 -2.61 -21.54 5.68
CA GLN A 49 -3.56 -22.57 6.05
C GLN A 49 -3.04 -23.43 7.19
N ASP A 50 -3.97 -23.85 8.03
CA ASP A 50 -3.73 -24.83 9.08
C ASP A 50 -3.81 -26.27 8.57
N ALA A 51 -3.72 -27.24 9.48
CA ALA A 51 -3.79 -28.66 9.17
C ALA A 51 -5.15 -29.13 8.63
N ALA A 52 -6.24 -28.41 8.91
CA ALA A 52 -7.56 -28.69 8.37
C ALA A 52 -7.74 -28.10 6.95
N GLY A 53 -6.83 -27.23 6.52
CA GLY A 53 -6.93 -26.48 5.26
C GLY A 53 -7.67 -25.16 5.42
N ASP A 54 -8.00 -24.76 6.65
CA ASP A 54 -8.70 -23.52 6.94
C ASP A 54 -7.75 -22.33 6.78
N GLY A 55 -8.23 -21.29 6.10
CA GLY A 55 -7.46 -20.07 5.85
C GLY A 55 -7.33 -19.23 7.12
N LEU A 56 -6.13 -19.20 7.69
CA LEU A 56 -5.77 -18.39 8.86
C LEU A 56 -5.55 -16.91 8.49
N ALA A 57 -4.98 -16.67 7.31
CA ALA A 57 -4.72 -15.33 6.78
C ALA A 57 -4.67 -15.35 5.26
N LEU A 58 -4.98 -14.19 4.66
CA LEU A 58 -4.95 -13.97 3.23
C LEU A 58 -4.21 -12.68 2.90
N VAL A 59 -3.33 -12.76 1.92
CA VAL A 59 -2.57 -11.65 1.37
C VAL A 59 -2.86 -11.56 -0.11
N ALA A 60 -3.08 -10.34 -0.62
CA ALA A 60 -3.13 -10.08 -2.05
C ALA A 60 -2.23 -8.87 -2.40
N ASP A 61 -1.55 -8.93 -3.54
CA ASP A 61 -0.80 -7.81 -4.12
C ASP A 61 -0.78 -7.90 -5.65
N ASP A 62 -0.97 -6.79 -6.35
CA ASP A 62 -1.11 -6.76 -7.82
C ASP A 62 0.19 -7.06 -8.57
N ARG A 63 1.33 -7.08 -7.88
CA ARG A 63 2.65 -7.19 -8.53
C ARG A 63 3.57 -8.14 -7.81
N GLY A 64 3.59 -8.11 -6.49
CA GLY A 64 4.57 -8.84 -5.72
C GLY A 64 4.13 -9.21 -4.31
N LEU A 65 4.24 -10.50 -3.97
CA LEU A 65 4.09 -10.96 -2.60
C LEU A 65 5.45 -11.10 -1.96
N MET A 66 5.52 -10.71 -0.70
CA MET A 66 6.70 -10.86 0.12
C MET A 66 6.26 -11.65 1.36
N ILE A 67 6.70 -12.91 1.44
CA ILE A 67 6.26 -13.88 2.44
C ILE A 67 7.45 -14.17 3.34
N ASP A 68 7.30 -13.97 4.64
CA ASP A 68 8.23 -14.48 5.66
C ASP A 68 7.62 -15.76 6.25
N PRO A 69 8.11 -16.95 5.87
CA PRO A 69 7.58 -18.21 6.40
C PRO A 69 7.88 -18.39 7.90
N GLY A 70 8.90 -17.72 8.43
CA GLY A 70 9.25 -17.73 9.85
C GLY A 70 8.28 -16.92 10.70
N ALA A 71 7.66 -15.88 10.13
CA ALA A 71 6.64 -15.05 10.76
C ALA A 71 5.19 -15.46 10.41
N ALA A 72 5.00 -16.64 9.81
CA ALA A 72 3.67 -17.15 9.51
C ALA A 72 2.82 -17.30 10.81
N PRO A 73 1.50 -17.02 10.77
CA PRO A 73 0.63 -17.15 11.93
C PRO A 73 0.74 -18.53 12.59
N ASP A 74 0.61 -18.56 13.92
CA ASP A 74 0.60 -19.81 14.68
C ASP A 74 -0.44 -20.79 14.14
N GLY A 75 -0.05 -22.04 13.97
CA GLY A 75 -0.89 -23.08 13.36
C GLY A 75 -0.75 -23.20 11.84
N THR A 76 -0.06 -22.29 11.16
CA THR A 76 0.19 -22.41 9.71
C THR A 76 1.05 -23.65 9.42
N VAL A 77 0.53 -24.55 8.57
CA VAL A 77 1.26 -25.73 8.07
C VAL A 77 1.65 -25.60 6.60
N ARG A 78 0.90 -24.80 5.84
CA ARG A 78 1.19 -24.51 4.42
C ARG A 78 0.77 -23.08 4.05
N ILE A 79 1.43 -22.53 3.04
CA ILE A 79 1.11 -21.22 2.45
C ILE A 79 0.89 -21.45 0.95
N VAL A 80 -0.34 -21.36 0.49
CA VAL A 80 -0.66 -21.56 -0.93
C VAL A 80 -0.55 -20.23 -1.65
N VAL A 81 0.17 -20.22 -2.77
CA VAL A 81 0.38 -19.04 -3.61
C VAL A 81 -0.35 -19.23 -4.93
N ALA A 82 -1.15 -18.24 -5.31
CA ALA A 82 -1.95 -18.24 -6.52
C ALA A 82 -1.82 -16.93 -7.28
N VAL A 83 -2.18 -16.94 -8.56
CA VAL A 83 -2.51 -15.74 -9.33
C VAL A 83 -4.01 -15.71 -9.57
N GLU A 84 -4.60 -14.53 -9.41
CA GLU A 84 -6.01 -14.26 -9.59
C GLU A 84 -6.18 -13.21 -10.69
N ALA A 85 -7.07 -13.48 -11.64
CA ALA A 85 -7.50 -12.48 -12.61
C ALA A 85 -8.64 -11.64 -12.03
N ALA A 86 -8.55 -10.32 -12.12
CA ALA A 86 -9.59 -9.41 -11.68
C ALA A 86 -10.93 -9.71 -12.38
N ALA A 87 -10.87 -10.01 -13.69
CA ALA A 87 -12.01 -10.44 -14.50
C ALA A 87 -11.66 -11.57 -15.48
N GLY A 88 -12.51 -12.60 -15.54
CA GLY A 88 -12.37 -13.71 -16.50
C GLY A 88 -11.23 -14.67 -16.15
N ALA A 89 -10.58 -15.22 -17.18
CA ALA A 89 -9.57 -16.28 -17.09
C ALA A 89 -8.15 -15.73 -16.90
N VAL A 90 -7.31 -16.45 -16.15
CA VAL A 90 -5.87 -16.14 -16.00
C VAL A 90 -5.14 -16.16 -17.35
N ALA A 91 -5.52 -17.03 -18.30
CA ALA A 91 -4.94 -17.08 -19.64
C ALA A 91 -5.08 -15.78 -20.46
N ARG A 92 -5.93 -14.83 -20.04
CA ARG A 92 -6.02 -13.51 -20.68
C ARG A 92 -4.84 -12.61 -20.32
N ILE A 93 -4.17 -12.89 -19.22
CA ILE A 93 -3.01 -12.16 -18.76
C ILE A 93 -1.81 -12.63 -19.59
N ARG A 94 -1.24 -11.74 -20.39
CA ARG A 94 -0.12 -12.11 -21.28
C ARG A 94 1.20 -12.11 -20.51
N GLY A 95 2.07 -13.06 -20.84
CA GLY A 95 3.45 -13.08 -20.35
C GLY A 95 3.59 -13.36 -18.85
N VAL A 96 2.59 -13.97 -18.21
CA VAL A 96 2.62 -14.24 -16.77
C VAL A 96 3.83 -15.10 -16.44
N ARG A 97 4.73 -14.52 -15.68
CA ARG A 97 5.86 -15.23 -15.08
C ARG A 97 5.84 -14.94 -13.59
N CYS A 98 6.04 -15.96 -12.78
CA CYS A 98 6.23 -15.81 -11.35
C CYS A 98 7.65 -16.20 -10.98
N THR A 99 8.40 -15.26 -10.42
CA THR A 99 9.76 -15.54 -9.90
C THR A 99 9.72 -15.61 -8.38
N VAL A 100 10.27 -16.67 -7.82
CA VAL A 100 10.45 -16.90 -6.38
C VAL A 100 11.88 -16.55 -6.03
N ARG A 101 12.09 -15.55 -5.17
CA ARG A 101 13.43 -15.07 -4.79
C ARG A 101 13.72 -15.20 -3.31
N ASP A 102 14.99 -15.36 -2.97
CA ASP A 102 15.48 -15.22 -1.60
C ASP A 102 15.57 -13.75 -1.15
N ASP A 103 15.98 -13.54 0.11
CA ASP A 103 16.13 -12.21 0.71
C ASP A 103 17.35 -11.43 0.17
N GLN A 104 18.23 -12.08 -0.58
CA GLN A 104 19.35 -11.48 -1.31
C GLN A 104 19.00 -11.17 -2.78
N GLY A 105 17.77 -11.47 -3.21
CA GLY A 105 17.30 -11.28 -4.59
C GLY A 105 17.73 -12.37 -5.58
N GLY A 106 18.28 -13.49 -5.11
CA GLY A 106 18.59 -14.66 -5.91
C GLY A 106 17.33 -15.43 -6.31
N ASP A 107 17.21 -15.77 -7.60
CA ASP A 107 16.09 -16.59 -8.11
C ASP A 107 16.19 -18.03 -7.59
N LEU A 108 15.26 -18.42 -6.71
CA LEU A 108 15.11 -19.79 -6.20
C LEU A 108 14.30 -20.67 -7.15
N ALA A 109 13.29 -20.08 -7.79
CA ALA A 109 12.46 -20.74 -8.80
C ALA A 109 11.84 -19.72 -9.75
N VAL A 110 11.59 -20.16 -10.99
CA VAL A 110 10.89 -19.37 -12.00
C VAL A 110 9.78 -20.22 -12.59
N LEU A 111 8.54 -19.77 -12.45
CA LEU A 111 7.35 -20.35 -13.07
C LEU A 111 6.99 -19.53 -14.31
N SER A 112 6.76 -20.21 -15.43
CA SER A 112 6.38 -19.61 -16.72
C SER A 112 5.51 -20.57 -17.51
N GLY A 113 4.82 -20.10 -18.56
CA GLY A 113 3.94 -20.95 -19.35
C GLY A 113 2.78 -21.50 -18.53
N ALA A 114 2.46 -22.78 -18.72
CA ALA A 114 1.39 -23.46 -17.99
C ALA A 114 1.56 -23.41 -16.46
N ALA A 115 2.80 -23.47 -15.95
CA ALA A 115 3.07 -23.40 -14.52
C ALA A 115 2.66 -22.05 -13.91
N ALA A 116 2.73 -20.99 -14.71
CA ALA A 116 2.31 -19.63 -14.33
C ALA A 116 0.86 -19.30 -14.71
N GLY A 117 0.14 -20.24 -15.34
CA GLY A 117 -1.26 -20.08 -15.68
C GLY A 117 -1.54 -19.48 -17.06
N GLU A 118 -0.54 -19.38 -17.94
CA GLU A 118 -0.71 -18.78 -19.29
C GLU A 118 -1.78 -19.50 -20.14
N THR A 119 -2.10 -20.75 -19.82
CA THR A 119 -3.12 -21.55 -20.52
C THR A 119 -4.36 -21.82 -19.65
N THR A 120 -4.46 -21.22 -18.47
CA THR A 120 -5.51 -21.54 -17.49
C THR A 120 -6.80 -20.80 -17.79
N PRO A 121 -7.91 -21.52 -18.09
CA PRO A 121 -9.21 -20.90 -18.37
C PRO A 121 -9.91 -20.39 -17.10
N ASP A 122 -9.39 -20.76 -15.93
CA ASP A 122 -9.97 -20.47 -14.63
C ASP A 122 -9.60 -19.07 -14.15
N PRO A 123 -10.43 -18.45 -13.28
CA PRO A 123 -10.17 -17.13 -12.72
C PRO A 123 -9.03 -17.08 -11.69
N VAL A 124 -8.65 -18.23 -11.13
CA VAL A 124 -7.55 -18.37 -10.18
C VAL A 124 -6.67 -19.54 -10.61
N HIS A 125 -5.35 -19.37 -10.56
CA HIS A 125 -4.37 -20.42 -10.87
C HIS A 125 -3.39 -20.59 -9.71
N LEU A 126 -3.28 -21.81 -9.17
CA LEU A 126 -2.35 -22.14 -8.10
C LEU A 126 -0.93 -22.28 -8.65
N LEU A 127 -0.06 -21.35 -8.26
CA LEU A 127 1.34 -21.33 -8.67
C LEU A 127 2.13 -22.39 -7.91
N GLY A 128 1.94 -22.47 -6.61
CA GLY A 128 2.64 -23.40 -5.75
C GLY A 128 2.27 -23.24 -4.30
N GLU A 129 3.00 -23.94 -3.44
CA GLU A 129 2.85 -23.80 -2.00
C GLU A 129 4.19 -23.88 -1.28
N CYS A 130 4.29 -23.12 -0.19
CA CYS A 130 5.31 -23.28 0.83
C CYS A 130 4.78 -24.27 1.88
N TYR A 131 5.55 -25.32 2.20
CA TYR A 131 5.19 -26.34 3.18
C TYR A 131 6.37 -26.70 4.07
N ARG A 132 6.10 -27.26 5.25
CA ARG A 132 7.15 -27.72 6.16
C ARG A 132 7.54 -29.17 5.85
N ARG A 133 8.85 -29.43 5.79
CA ARG A 133 9.43 -30.77 5.70
C ARG A 133 10.67 -30.85 6.57
N ARG A 134 10.67 -31.73 7.57
CA ARG A 134 11.76 -31.90 8.57
C ARG A 134 12.11 -30.58 9.27
N GLY A 135 11.10 -29.78 9.60
CA GLY A 135 11.28 -28.49 10.29
C GLY A 135 11.68 -27.32 9.38
N GLU A 136 11.97 -27.56 8.10
CA GLU A 136 12.32 -26.51 7.14
C GLU A 136 11.14 -26.17 6.23
N TRP A 137 10.99 -24.90 5.90
CA TRP A 137 10.10 -24.46 4.83
C TRP A 137 10.68 -24.80 3.45
N ARG A 138 9.83 -25.32 2.58
CA ARG A 138 10.16 -25.65 1.18
C ARG A 138 9.06 -25.18 0.26
N PHE A 139 9.40 -24.90 -1.00
CA PHE A 139 8.45 -24.55 -2.04
C PHE A 139 8.31 -25.69 -3.06
N ARG A 140 7.06 -25.94 -3.49
CA ARG A 140 6.77 -26.79 -4.64
C ARG A 140 5.72 -26.16 -5.55
N GLU A 141 5.89 -26.36 -6.84
CA GLU A 141 4.91 -26.00 -7.86
C GLU A 141 3.67 -26.89 -7.79
N ILE A 142 2.50 -26.27 -7.95
CA ILE A 142 1.20 -26.93 -8.03
C ILE A 142 0.74 -26.99 -9.50
N GLY A 143 0.38 -25.84 -10.08
CA GLY A 143 0.16 -25.65 -11.51
C GLY A 143 -1.24 -25.99 -12.04
N TYR A 144 -2.33 -25.70 -11.31
CA TYR A 144 -3.70 -25.89 -11.82
C TYR A 144 -4.66 -24.77 -11.39
N GLY A 145 -5.77 -24.62 -12.12
CA GLY A 145 -6.76 -23.56 -11.91
C GLY A 145 -7.99 -23.95 -11.07
N LEU A 146 -8.66 -22.94 -10.52
CA LEU A 146 -9.88 -23.06 -9.71
C LEU A 146 -11.02 -22.30 -10.39
N ALA A 147 -11.97 -23.06 -10.96
CA ALA A 147 -12.99 -22.54 -11.86
C ALA A 147 -14.03 -21.62 -11.20
N ASP A 148 -14.39 -21.88 -9.94
CA ASP A 148 -15.52 -21.24 -9.26
C ASP A 148 -15.29 -21.07 -7.75
N ASP A 149 -16.22 -20.36 -7.10
CA ASP A 149 -16.19 -20.08 -5.67
C ASP A 149 -16.19 -21.35 -4.81
N ALA A 150 -16.77 -22.45 -5.28
CA ALA A 150 -16.79 -23.72 -4.55
C ALA A 150 -15.40 -24.39 -4.59
N ALA A 151 -14.73 -24.37 -5.74
CA ALA A 151 -13.35 -24.80 -5.88
C ALA A 151 -12.40 -23.91 -5.06
N ILE A 152 -12.57 -22.58 -5.11
CA ILE A 152 -11.79 -21.64 -4.31
C ILE A 152 -12.01 -21.89 -2.81
N THR A 153 -13.25 -22.04 -2.37
CA THR A 153 -13.56 -22.29 -0.95
C THR A 153 -12.95 -23.60 -0.46
N ARG A 154 -13.00 -24.66 -1.26
CA ARG A 154 -12.44 -25.97 -0.91
C ARG A 154 -10.92 -25.96 -0.82
N GLU A 155 -10.25 -25.28 -1.74
CA GLU A 155 -8.78 -25.33 -1.84
C GLU A 155 -8.09 -24.22 -1.03
N LEU A 156 -8.69 -23.04 -0.96
CA LEU A 156 -8.13 -21.81 -0.36
C LEU A 156 -8.97 -21.29 0.83
N GLY A 157 -10.10 -21.90 1.15
CA GLY A 157 -10.98 -21.47 2.24
C GLY A 157 -11.95 -20.33 1.87
N PRO A 158 -12.97 -20.08 2.71
CA PRO A 158 -14.04 -19.13 2.42
C PRO A 158 -13.57 -17.67 2.29
N GLY A 159 -12.52 -17.29 3.02
CA GLY A 159 -11.94 -15.95 2.95
C GLY A 159 -11.38 -15.59 1.57
N ALA A 160 -10.84 -16.58 0.85
CA ALA A 160 -10.36 -16.40 -0.53
C ALA A 160 -11.50 -16.21 -1.52
N ALA A 161 -12.58 -16.99 -1.38
CA ALA A 161 -13.78 -16.80 -2.21
C ALA A 161 -14.42 -15.42 -1.97
N ASP A 162 -14.47 -14.96 -0.71
CA ASP A 162 -14.93 -13.62 -0.37
C ASP A 162 -14.06 -12.51 -0.97
N HIS A 163 -12.73 -12.69 -0.98
CA HIS A 163 -11.81 -11.78 -1.63
C HIS A 163 -12.11 -11.68 -3.13
N ARG A 164 -12.21 -12.83 -3.82
CA ARG A 164 -12.51 -12.90 -5.25
C ARG A 164 -13.78 -12.18 -5.62
N ARG A 165 -14.86 -12.43 -4.88
CA ARG A 165 -16.17 -11.78 -5.09
C ARG A 165 -16.06 -10.26 -5.02
N ARG A 166 -15.30 -9.73 -4.05
CA ARG A 166 -15.05 -8.29 -3.91
C ARG A 166 -14.23 -7.74 -5.08
N ALA A 167 -13.17 -8.43 -5.48
CA ALA A 167 -12.35 -8.03 -6.63
C ALA A 167 -13.15 -8.02 -7.95
N ALA A 168 -14.03 -9.00 -8.17
CA ALA A 168 -14.89 -9.07 -9.35
C ALA A 168 -15.95 -7.95 -9.37
N ALA A 169 -16.42 -7.49 -8.21
CA ALA A 169 -17.41 -6.43 -8.12
C ALA A 169 -16.84 -5.06 -8.55
N VAL A 170 -15.55 -4.82 -8.32
CA VAL A 170 -14.88 -3.55 -8.69
C VAL A 170 -14.63 -3.44 -10.19
N THR A 171 -14.46 -4.56 -10.89
CA THR A 171 -14.15 -4.60 -12.34
C THR A 171 -15.38 -4.65 -13.23
N ARG A 172 -16.59 -4.67 -12.68
CA ARG A 172 -17.82 -4.60 -13.48
C ARG A 172 -17.90 -3.21 -14.11
N PRO A 173 -17.98 -3.09 -15.45
CA PRO A 173 -18.21 -1.81 -16.11
C PRO A 173 -19.48 -1.16 -15.54
N GLU A 174 -19.38 0.12 -15.19
CA GLU A 174 -20.53 0.93 -14.85
C GLU A 174 -21.49 0.92 -16.05
N GLU A 175 -22.73 0.51 -15.81
CA GLU A 175 -23.77 0.47 -16.84
C GLU A 175 -23.92 1.90 -17.41
N PRO A 176 -24.02 2.08 -18.73
CA PRO A 176 -24.02 3.40 -19.34
C PRO A 176 -25.14 4.26 -18.76
N ASP A 177 -24.75 5.35 -18.08
CA ASP A 177 -25.65 6.37 -17.61
C ASP A 177 -26.53 6.88 -18.76
N LEU A 178 -27.83 6.86 -18.54
CA LEU A 178 -28.82 7.46 -19.43
C LEU A 178 -28.46 8.93 -19.68
N PRO A 179 -28.76 9.48 -20.89
CA PRO A 179 -28.31 10.80 -21.30
C PRO A 179 -28.72 11.90 -20.32
N ALA A 180 -27.71 12.69 -19.91
CA ALA A 180 -27.84 13.81 -19.00
C ALA A 180 -28.86 14.85 -19.50
N ALA A 181 -29.73 15.28 -18.59
CA ALA A 181 -30.62 16.41 -18.78
C ALA A 181 -29.83 17.73 -18.91
N SER A 182 -30.45 18.68 -19.62
CA SER A 182 -29.98 20.02 -20.01
C SER A 182 -29.20 20.82 -18.93
N PRO A 183 -28.31 21.75 -19.35
CA PRO A 183 -27.43 22.49 -18.45
C PRO A 183 -28.23 23.37 -17.46
N VAL A 184 -27.93 23.19 -16.18
CA VAL A 184 -28.46 23.98 -15.07
C VAL A 184 -27.69 25.32 -15.00
N PRO A 185 -28.36 26.46 -14.74
CA PRO A 185 -27.70 27.77 -14.62
C PRO A 185 -26.67 27.79 -13.48
N GLU A 186 -25.56 28.51 -13.66
CA GLU A 186 -24.52 28.75 -12.64
C GLU A 186 -25.13 29.15 -11.29
N ALA A 187 -25.02 28.24 -10.32
CA ALA A 187 -25.46 28.46 -8.95
C ALA A 187 -24.45 29.35 -8.22
N ARG A 188 -24.96 30.39 -7.54
CA ARG A 188 -24.17 31.22 -6.61
C ARG A 188 -23.46 30.33 -5.57
N PRO A 189 -22.24 30.68 -5.13
CA PRO A 189 -21.45 29.85 -4.22
C PRO A 189 -22.20 29.60 -2.90
N VAL A 190 -22.52 28.33 -2.66
CA VAL A 190 -23.10 27.87 -1.39
C VAL A 190 -21.99 27.92 -0.34
N ARG A 191 -21.99 28.96 0.50
CA ARG A 191 -21.12 29.02 1.68
C ARG A 191 -21.52 27.90 2.64
N GLY A 192 -20.59 26.98 2.94
CA GLY A 192 -20.68 26.10 4.11
C GLY A 192 -20.53 24.59 3.87
N LEU A 193 -20.50 24.11 2.62
CA LEU A 193 -20.21 22.70 2.36
C LEU A 193 -18.69 22.46 2.25
N PRO A 194 -18.16 21.38 2.85
CA PRO A 194 -16.75 21.01 2.65
C PRO A 194 -16.51 20.65 1.18
N PRO A 195 -15.34 21.00 0.60
CA PRO A 195 -15.02 20.64 -0.77
C PRO A 195 -14.99 19.10 -0.95
N PRO A 196 -15.43 18.57 -2.10
CA PRO A 196 -15.44 17.13 -2.36
C PRO A 196 -14.04 16.53 -2.54
N ASN A 197 -13.07 17.32 -3.00
CA ASN A 197 -11.67 16.94 -3.22
C ASN A 197 -10.76 18.19 -3.22
N LEU A 198 -9.44 18.00 -3.38
CA LEU A 198 -8.49 19.11 -3.42
C LEU A 198 -8.58 19.97 -4.71
N GLU A 199 -9.15 19.46 -5.80
CA GLU A 199 -9.34 20.24 -7.02
C GLU A 199 -10.40 21.34 -6.82
N ALA A 200 -11.49 21.00 -6.13
CA ALA A 200 -12.57 21.90 -5.75
C ALA A 200 -12.29 22.70 -4.46
N ALA A 201 -11.11 22.54 -3.86
CA ALA A 201 -10.73 23.22 -2.63
C ALA A 201 -9.86 24.45 -2.88
N ARG A 202 -9.93 25.42 -1.97
CA ARG A 202 -8.98 26.54 -1.84
C ARG A 202 -8.60 26.78 -0.38
N ILE A 203 -7.46 27.42 -0.14
CA ILE A 203 -7.12 27.92 1.20
C ILE A 203 -7.72 29.33 1.37
N ALA A 204 -8.52 29.51 2.42
CA ALA A 204 -9.24 30.74 2.71
C ALA A 204 -8.88 31.30 4.09
N GLY A 205 -8.96 32.62 4.21
CA GLY A 205 -8.60 33.36 5.43
C GLY A 205 -7.18 33.94 5.40
N GLU A 206 -6.89 34.82 6.35
CA GLU A 206 -5.57 35.43 6.49
C GLU A 206 -4.57 34.41 7.04
N ARG A 207 -3.41 34.31 6.41
CA ARG A 207 -2.30 33.50 6.93
C ARG A 207 -1.71 34.19 8.16
N THR A 208 -1.79 33.56 9.31
CA THR A 208 -1.28 34.12 10.58
C THR A 208 0.22 33.85 10.77
N VAL A 209 0.75 32.84 10.09
CA VAL A 209 2.16 32.44 10.16
C VAL A 209 2.99 33.12 9.06
N ARG A 210 3.93 33.98 9.45
CA ARG A 210 4.75 34.80 8.53
C ARG A 210 5.93 34.07 7.86
N GLY A 211 6.10 32.78 8.09
CA GLY A 211 7.22 32.00 7.53
C GLY A 211 6.81 30.60 7.10
N PRO A 212 7.80 29.80 6.67
CA PRO A 212 7.61 28.40 6.28
C PRO A 212 6.91 27.57 7.36
N VAL A 213 6.00 26.69 6.95
CA VAL A 213 5.51 25.59 7.79
C VAL A 213 6.03 24.25 7.25
N SER A 214 6.14 23.22 8.09
CA SER A 214 6.60 21.89 7.68
C SER A 214 5.61 20.81 8.07
N LEU A 215 5.09 20.11 7.08
CA LEU A 215 4.33 18.89 7.29
C LEU A 215 5.26 17.67 7.19
N GLU A 216 5.44 16.98 8.32
CA GLU A 216 6.24 15.77 8.43
C GLU A 216 5.29 14.56 8.48
N VAL A 217 5.42 13.64 7.53
CA VAL A 217 4.49 12.52 7.32
C VAL A 217 5.20 11.20 7.61
N ALA A 218 4.66 10.42 8.54
CA ALA A 218 5.06 9.04 8.78
C ALA A 218 4.00 8.11 8.18
N VAL A 219 4.40 7.32 7.18
CA VAL A 219 3.53 6.39 6.45
C VAL A 219 3.81 4.97 6.91
N ASP A 220 2.81 4.33 7.47
CA ASP A 220 2.87 2.92 7.82
C ASP A 220 2.83 2.07 6.54
N LEU A 221 3.91 1.33 6.30
CA LEU A 221 4.04 0.36 5.22
C LEU A 221 4.03 -1.08 5.75
N SER A 222 3.56 -1.27 6.99
CA SER A 222 3.22 -2.59 7.50
C SER A 222 2.21 -3.28 6.58
N PHE A 223 2.11 -4.58 6.77
CA PHE A 223 1.36 -5.47 5.91
C PHE A 223 -0.11 -5.04 5.71
N SER A 224 -0.81 -4.68 6.78
CA SER A 224 -2.21 -4.26 6.78
C SER A 224 -2.45 -2.94 6.03
N MET A 225 -1.40 -2.13 5.86
CA MET A 225 -1.46 -0.80 5.26
C MET A 225 -1.07 -0.77 3.78
N ARG A 226 -0.56 -1.87 3.21
CA ARG A 226 -0.15 -1.96 1.81
C ARG A 226 -1.29 -1.71 0.82
N ARG A 227 -2.48 -2.23 1.09
CA ARG A 227 -3.69 -2.04 0.27
C ARG A 227 -4.11 -0.58 0.08
N TYR A 228 -3.55 0.36 0.85
CA TYR A 228 -3.82 1.79 0.73
C TYR A 228 -2.77 2.54 -0.09
N SER A 229 -1.77 1.85 -0.66
CA SER A 229 -0.69 2.48 -1.45
C SER A 229 -1.21 3.30 -2.63
N GLY A 230 -2.15 2.75 -3.41
CA GLY A 230 -2.79 3.47 -4.52
C GLY A 230 -3.49 4.75 -4.07
N LEU A 231 -4.22 4.70 -2.95
CA LEU A 231 -4.90 5.87 -2.38
C LEU A 231 -3.91 6.95 -1.92
N ARG A 232 -2.80 6.55 -1.28
CA ARG A 232 -1.75 7.47 -0.85
C ARG A 232 -1.08 8.16 -2.04
N LYS A 233 -0.72 7.39 -3.08
CA LYS A 233 -0.10 7.93 -4.30
C LYS A 233 -1.03 8.94 -4.99
N ALA A 234 -2.31 8.60 -5.14
CA ALA A 234 -3.30 9.49 -5.73
C ALA A 234 -3.52 10.77 -4.89
N ALA A 235 -3.59 10.64 -3.55
CA ALA A 235 -3.73 11.79 -2.66
C ALA A 235 -2.52 12.74 -2.71
N LEU A 236 -1.30 12.20 -2.76
CA LEU A 236 -0.08 13.00 -2.89
C LEU A 236 0.02 13.67 -4.27
N HIS A 237 -0.46 13.02 -5.34
CA HIS A 237 -0.57 13.66 -6.65
C HIS A 237 -1.55 14.85 -6.62
N ALA A 238 -2.74 14.66 -6.04
CA ALA A 238 -3.72 15.74 -5.85
C ALA A 238 -3.15 16.88 -4.97
N LEU A 239 -2.36 16.55 -3.95
CA LEU A 239 -1.66 17.52 -3.11
C LEU A 239 -0.65 18.34 -3.91
N ALA A 240 0.13 17.72 -4.80
CA ALA A 240 1.11 18.43 -5.63
C ALA A 240 0.44 19.49 -6.52
N GLU A 241 -0.68 19.16 -7.15
CA GLU A 241 -1.47 20.11 -7.96
C GLU A 241 -2.04 21.24 -7.11
N PHE A 242 -2.62 20.90 -5.97
CA PHE A 242 -3.19 21.87 -5.03
C PHE A 242 -2.13 22.82 -4.46
N ALA A 243 -0.98 22.29 -4.06
CA ALA A 243 0.12 23.03 -3.47
C ALA A 243 0.64 24.14 -4.40
N ARG A 244 0.80 23.84 -5.69
CA ARG A 244 1.23 24.84 -6.68
C ARG A 244 0.28 26.04 -6.77
N ARG A 245 -1.01 25.82 -6.54
CA ARG A 245 -2.04 26.86 -6.61
C ARG A 245 -2.18 27.63 -5.30
N GLU A 246 -2.21 26.91 -4.19
CA GLU A 246 -2.74 27.44 -2.92
C GLU A 246 -1.66 27.64 -1.83
N MET A 247 -0.50 26.99 -1.92
CA MET A 247 0.52 27.03 -0.85
C MET A 247 1.58 28.10 -1.07
N ALA A 248 2.14 28.61 0.02
CA ALA A 248 3.21 29.59 -0.03
C ALA A 248 4.54 28.92 -0.39
N GLY A 249 5.44 29.66 -1.04
CA GLY A 249 6.82 29.21 -1.26
C GLY A 249 7.54 29.01 0.08
N GLY A 250 8.35 27.96 0.15
CA GLY A 250 9.07 27.54 1.34
C GLY A 250 8.27 26.66 2.30
N ASP A 251 6.96 26.46 2.10
CA ASP A 251 6.21 25.46 2.88
C ASP A 251 6.72 24.06 2.52
N LEU A 252 7.05 23.25 3.52
CA LEU A 252 7.77 22.00 3.34
C LEU A 252 6.88 20.78 3.53
N LEU A 253 7.17 19.75 2.74
CA LEU A 253 6.68 18.39 2.94
C LEU A 253 7.88 17.46 3.11
N THR A 254 7.86 16.63 4.15
CA THR A 254 8.79 15.49 4.30
C THR A 254 7.97 14.24 4.56
N SER A 255 8.30 13.13 3.92
CA SER A 255 7.61 11.86 4.13
C SER A 255 8.59 10.71 4.33
N VAL A 256 8.35 9.91 5.36
CA VAL A 256 9.08 8.68 5.65
C VAL A 256 8.11 7.52 5.76
N ALA A 257 8.55 6.34 5.35
CA ALA A 257 7.86 5.09 5.60
C ALA A 257 8.33 4.47 6.91
N PHE A 258 7.47 3.68 7.57
CA PHE A 258 7.87 2.83 8.69
C PHE A 258 7.13 1.49 8.75
N ALA A 259 7.81 0.50 9.33
CA ALA A 259 7.23 -0.76 9.78
C ALA A 259 8.00 -1.24 11.02
N GLY A 260 9.27 -1.65 10.89
CA GLY A 260 10.19 -1.86 12.03
C GLY A 260 11.31 -0.83 12.09
N GLU A 261 11.71 -0.35 10.92
CA GLU A 261 12.69 0.70 10.66
C GLU A 261 11.99 1.86 9.94
N ALA A 262 12.74 2.89 9.58
CA ALA A 262 12.22 3.99 8.79
C ALA A 262 13.11 4.29 7.59
N ALA A 263 12.47 4.66 6.49
CA ALA A 263 13.16 5.02 5.25
C ALA A 263 12.49 6.21 4.58
N VAL A 264 13.26 6.98 3.82
CA VAL A 264 12.76 8.20 3.18
C VAL A 264 11.88 7.84 1.99
N LEU A 265 10.66 8.39 1.95
CA LEU A 265 9.80 8.39 0.77
C LEU A 265 10.02 9.68 -0.02
N VAL A 266 9.83 10.82 0.66
CA VAL A 266 10.00 12.15 0.10
C VAL A 266 10.95 12.92 1.01
N PRO A 267 12.17 13.28 0.54
CA PRO A 267 13.05 14.14 1.32
C PRO A 267 12.38 15.53 1.51
N PRO A 268 12.85 16.36 2.45
CA PRO A 268 12.28 17.69 2.61
C PRO A 268 12.29 18.46 1.30
N VAL A 269 11.12 18.87 0.85
CA VAL A 269 10.92 19.57 -0.42
C VAL A 269 9.94 20.71 -0.22
N ASP A 270 10.13 21.81 -0.96
CA ASP A 270 9.09 22.82 -1.11
C ASP A 270 7.86 22.13 -1.72
N VAL A 271 6.73 22.22 -1.04
CA VAL A 271 5.50 21.52 -1.42
C VAL A 271 5.00 21.95 -2.81
N ARG A 272 5.33 23.17 -3.28
CA ARG A 272 5.02 23.63 -4.65
C ARG A 272 5.90 22.97 -5.70
N GLU A 273 7.08 22.48 -5.29
CA GLU A 273 8.04 21.76 -6.14
C GLU A 273 7.88 20.24 -6.07
N LEU A 274 6.84 19.73 -5.39
CA LEU A 274 6.55 18.31 -5.33
C LEU A 274 6.22 17.77 -6.73
N ARG A 275 7.23 17.17 -7.39
CA ARG A 275 7.10 16.57 -8.74
C ARG A 275 7.04 15.06 -8.71
N GLN A 276 7.82 14.44 -7.82
CA GLN A 276 7.91 12.98 -7.71
C GLN A 276 7.21 12.52 -6.43
N VAL A 277 6.11 11.80 -6.62
CA VAL A 277 5.41 11.10 -5.56
C VAL A 277 5.80 9.63 -5.66
N THR A 278 6.51 9.13 -4.66
CA THR A 278 6.85 7.72 -4.54
C THR A 278 6.32 7.17 -3.22
N ASP A 279 5.76 5.96 -3.28
CA ASP A 279 5.44 5.15 -2.10
C ASP A 279 6.49 4.04 -1.90
N ARG A 280 7.59 4.09 -2.69
CA ARG A 280 8.74 3.19 -2.57
C ARG A 280 9.82 3.86 -1.71
N PRO A 281 10.12 3.30 -0.53
CA PRO A 281 11.16 3.83 0.34
C PRO A 281 12.55 3.66 -0.26
N ARG A 282 13.43 4.63 0.00
CA ARG A 282 14.88 4.52 -0.27
C ARG A 282 15.55 3.73 0.85
N GLY A 283 15.35 2.42 0.85
CA GLY A 283 15.89 1.49 1.86
C GLY A 283 14.83 0.53 2.41
N GLY A 284 15.27 -0.42 3.23
CA GLY A 284 14.38 -1.29 3.98
C GLY A 284 13.62 -0.53 5.06
N VAL A 285 12.37 -0.94 5.32
CA VAL A 285 11.55 -0.41 6.42
C VAL A 285 11.33 -1.43 7.54
N GLY A 286 11.99 -2.59 7.46
CA GLY A 286 11.84 -3.68 8.43
C GLY A 286 10.43 -4.27 8.51
N VAL A 287 10.13 -4.94 9.61
CA VAL A 287 8.83 -5.57 9.92
C VAL A 287 8.29 -5.07 11.26
N GLY A 288 6.96 -5.10 11.42
CA GLY A 288 6.24 -4.57 12.58
C GLY A 288 5.61 -3.21 12.30
N THR A 289 5.27 -2.49 13.38
CA THR A 289 4.68 -1.15 13.29
C THR A 289 5.22 -0.23 14.40
N LEU A 290 6.48 0.18 14.28
CA LEU A 290 7.20 1.06 15.19
C LEU A 290 7.32 2.46 14.58
N LEU A 291 6.66 3.44 15.18
CA LEU A 291 6.65 4.84 14.77
C LEU A 291 7.89 5.61 15.26
N ALA A 292 8.52 5.19 16.36
CA ALA A 292 9.67 5.90 16.94
C ALA A 292 10.87 6.05 15.98
N PRO A 293 11.25 5.03 15.18
CA PRO A 293 12.25 5.19 14.12
C PRO A 293 11.90 6.29 13.11
N ALA A 294 10.64 6.35 12.66
CA ALA A 294 10.19 7.38 11.71
C ALA A 294 10.29 8.78 12.30
N VAL A 295 9.88 8.97 13.57
CA VAL A 295 9.97 10.29 14.23
C VAL A 295 11.43 10.76 14.35
N ARG A 296 12.38 9.85 14.61
CA ARG A 296 13.81 10.17 14.64
C ARG A 296 14.31 10.57 13.26
N LEU A 297 14.04 9.75 12.24
CA LEU A 297 14.45 10.02 10.88
C LEU A 297 13.87 11.35 10.37
N LEU A 298 12.60 11.64 10.63
CA LEU A 298 11.99 12.94 10.30
C LEU A 298 12.71 14.11 10.97
N THR A 299 13.09 13.95 12.24
CA THR A 299 13.83 14.98 12.98
C THR A 299 15.23 15.21 12.38
N ASP A 300 15.91 14.13 12.01
CA ASP A 300 17.26 14.16 11.44
C ASP A 300 17.28 14.75 10.02
N LEU A 301 16.19 14.59 9.26
CA LEU A 301 16.04 15.13 7.92
C LEU A 301 15.73 16.63 7.88
N ARG A 302 15.43 17.28 9.01
CA ARG A 302 14.99 18.68 9.01
C ARG A 302 16.02 19.58 8.36
N PRO A 303 15.61 20.49 7.45
CA PRO A 303 16.53 21.45 6.90
C PRO A 303 17.01 22.42 7.99
N PRO A 304 18.20 23.03 7.81
CA PRO A 304 18.71 24.03 8.75
C PRO A 304 17.87 25.31 8.77
N VAL A 305 16.99 25.51 7.79
CA VAL A 305 16.09 26.66 7.71
C VAL A 305 15.01 26.56 8.80
N PRO A 306 14.85 27.58 9.65
CA PRO A 306 13.82 27.56 10.68
C PRO A 306 12.43 27.62 10.04
N VAL A 307 11.54 26.73 10.49
CA VAL A 307 10.10 26.75 10.16
C VAL A 307 9.31 27.21 11.38
N GLN A 308 8.22 27.92 11.14
CA GLN A 308 7.40 28.54 12.17
C GLN A 308 6.41 27.57 12.81
N ALA A 309 5.94 26.57 12.06
CA ALA A 309 5.08 25.53 12.55
C ALA A 309 5.48 24.17 11.96
N ARG A 310 5.32 23.10 12.74
CA ARG A 310 5.53 21.71 12.36
C ARG A 310 4.34 20.87 12.80
N ALA A 311 3.80 20.08 11.89
CA ALA A 311 2.81 19.06 12.19
C ALA A 311 3.37 17.68 11.85
N LEU A 312 3.06 16.70 12.70
CA LEU A 312 3.26 15.29 12.38
C LEU A 312 1.95 14.70 11.87
N MET A 313 1.95 14.11 10.69
CA MET A 313 0.86 13.29 10.18
C MET A 313 1.28 11.82 10.17
N VAL A 314 0.53 10.95 10.83
CA VAL A 314 0.78 9.50 10.87
C VAL A 314 -0.33 8.79 10.11
N ILE A 315 -0.02 8.16 8.99
CA ILE A 315 -0.97 7.37 8.20
C ILE A 315 -0.79 5.90 8.58
N SER A 316 -1.69 5.35 9.38
CA SER A 316 -1.62 3.99 9.95
C SER A 316 -3.02 3.47 10.30
N ASP A 317 -3.18 2.16 10.44
CA ASP A 317 -4.36 1.54 11.05
C ASP A 317 -4.34 1.59 12.58
N MET A 318 -3.25 2.14 13.16
CA MET A 318 -3.01 2.38 14.58
C MET A 318 -2.62 1.15 15.39
N GLU A 319 -2.19 0.07 14.74
CA GLU A 319 -1.53 -1.06 15.39
C GLU A 319 -0.08 -0.73 15.75
N LEU A 320 0.15 0.37 16.49
CA LEU A 320 1.50 0.83 16.86
C LEU A 320 2.06 0.05 18.06
N HIS A 321 3.29 -0.46 17.93
CA HIS A 321 3.93 -1.34 18.92
C HIS A 321 5.01 -0.65 19.77
N ASP A 322 5.17 0.67 19.66
CA ASP A 322 6.19 1.41 20.42
C ASP A 322 5.90 1.51 21.94
N GLY A 323 4.61 1.48 22.32
CA GLY A 323 4.16 1.71 23.69
C GLY A 323 4.76 2.99 24.30
N ALA A 324 5.40 2.87 25.47
CA ALA A 324 6.05 3.99 26.15
C ALA A 324 7.30 4.54 25.42
N ARG A 325 7.91 3.77 24.51
CA ARG A 325 9.16 4.15 23.83
C ARG A 325 8.98 5.32 22.85
N LEU A 326 7.74 5.62 22.46
CA LEU A 326 7.40 6.72 21.55
C LEU A 326 7.48 8.11 22.20
N GLY A 327 7.36 8.19 23.53
CA GLY A 327 7.30 9.47 24.26
C GLY A 327 8.54 10.35 24.05
N PRO A 328 9.76 9.88 24.32
CA PRO A 328 10.96 10.69 24.20
C PRO A 328 11.25 11.20 22.77
N PRO A 329 11.14 10.39 21.69
CA PRO A 329 11.26 10.90 20.32
C PRO A 329 10.25 12.00 19.99
N LEU A 330 8.97 11.83 20.33
CA LEU A 330 7.95 12.86 20.08
C LEU A 330 8.21 14.15 20.87
N GLY A 331 8.61 14.03 22.14
CA GLY A 331 8.94 15.19 22.97
C GLY A 331 10.10 16.01 22.42
N ARG A 332 11.15 15.35 21.90
CA ARG A 332 12.30 16.03 21.25
C ARG A 332 11.94 16.64 19.90
N ALA A 333 11.04 16.00 19.15
CA ALA A 333 10.64 16.48 17.84
C ALA A 333 9.83 17.79 17.89
N ALA A 334 9.22 18.12 19.04
CA ALA A 334 8.54 19.40 19.31
C ALA A 334 7.48 19.77 18.26
N TYR A 335 6.66 18.81 17.82
CA TYR A 335 5.53 19.05 16.94
C TYR A 335 4.45 19.89 17.64
N GLN A 336 3.93 20.91 16.95
CA GLN A 336 2.83 21.74 17.44
C GLN A 336 1.49 20.99 17.38
N SER A 337 1.31 20.12 16.39
CA SER A 337 0.14 19.26 16.26
C SER A 337 0.53 17.87 15.75
N VAL A 338 -0.27 16.87 16.13
CA VAL A 338 -0.14 15.49 15.66
C VAL A 338 -1.49 15.04 15.12
N HIS A 339 -1.48 14.46 13.92
CA HIS A 339 -2.65 14.04 13.17
C HIS A 339 -2.54 12.54 12.85
N LEU A 340 -3.46 11.74 13.37
CA LEU A 340 -3.56 10.32 13.08
C LEU A 340 -4.57 10.12 11.96
N VAL A 341 -4.13 9.59 10.83
CA VAL A 341 -4.93 9.44 9.62
C VAL A 341 -5.16 7.97 9.37
N VAL A 342 -6.37 7.51 9.70
CA VAL A 342 -6.68 6.10 9.79
C VAL A 342 -7.68 5.69 8.71
N PRO A 343 -7.51 4.52 8.08
CA PRO A 343 -8.53 4.01 7.17
C PRO A 343 -9.86 3.87 7.91
N ARG A 344 -10.98 4.21 7.26
CA ARG A 344 -12.30 4.13 7.92
C ARG A 344 -12.61 2.72 8.45
N GLY A 345 -12.11 1.69 7.78
CA GLY A 345 -12.28 0.28 8.15
C GLY A 345 -11.47 -0.18 9.37
N ALA A 346 -10.54 0.61 9.90
CA ALA A 346 -9.62 0.23 10.99
C ALA A 346 -10.29 0.16 12.40
N GLY A 347 -11.60 -0.13 12.48
CA GLY A 347 -12.30 -0.25 13.76
C GLY A 347 -12.29 1.04 14.61
N ARG A 348 -12.45 0.89 15.93
CA ARG A 348 -12.35 1.99 16.90
C ARG A 348 -10.88 2.23 17.23
N VAL A 349 -10.40 3.43 16.95
CA VAL A 349 -9.02 3.84 17.23
C VAL A 349 -8.95 4.49 18.61
N VAL A 350 -8.07 3.99 19.47
CA VAL A 350 -7.71 4.62 20.74
C VAL A 350 -6.23 4.97 20.66
N PRO A 351 -5.85 6.25 20.48
CA PRO A 351 -4.46 6.64 20.37
C PRO A 351 -3.65 6.22 21.61
N PRO A 352 -2.47 5.60 21.43
CA PRO A 352 -1.65 5.16 22.56
C PRO A 352 -1.06 6.35 23.31
N GLY A 353 -0.63 6.12 24.56
CA GLY A 353 -0.15 7.12 25.53
C GLY A 353 0.28 8.49 24.99
N PRO A 354 1.46 8.62 24.35
CA PRO A 354 1.98 9.91 23.86
C PRO A 354 1.12 10.58 22.77
N LEU A 355 0.28 9.81 22.08
CA LEU A 355 -0.59 10.26 20.99
C LEU A 355 -2.03 10.54 21.44
N ARG A 356 -2.36 10.45 22.74
CA ARG A 356 -3.73 10.71 23.25
C ARG A 356 -4.32 12.06 22.86
N ARG A 357 -3.48 13.06 22.58
CA ARG A 357 -3.89 14.41 22.16
C ARG A 357 -3.92 14.60 20.65
N ALA A 358 -3.60 13.57 19.87
CA ALA A 358 -3.56 13.68 18.42
C ALA A 358 -4.97 13.78 17.84
N ALA A 359 -5.14 14.61 16.81
CA ALA A 359 -6.38 14.71 16.06
C ALA A 359 -6.53 13.48 15.17
N VAL A 360 -7.66 12.77 15.26
CA VAL A 360 -7.91 11.56 14.46
C VAL A 360 -8.76 11.89 13.25
N HIS A 361 -8.26 11.57 12.07
CA HIS A 361 -8.91 11.74 10.78
C HIS A 361 -9.17 10.37 10.16
N ARG A 362 -10.29 10.23 9.46
CA ARG A 362 -10.62 8.98 8.74
C ARG A 362 -10.68 9.22 7.25
N PHE A 363 -10.13 8.29 6.46
CA PHE A 363 -10.24 8.31 5.01
C PHE A 363 -10.83 7.02 4.46
N ARG A 364 -11.57 7.12 3.35
CA ARG A 364 -12.10 6.00 2.58
C ARG A 364 -11.49 5.91 1.18
N ASN A 365 -11.09 7.03 0.63
CA ASN A 365 -10.59 7.19 -0.73
C ASN A 365 -9.46 8.23 -0.76
N ALA A 366 -8.86 8.40 -1.95
CA ALA A 366 -7.76 9.33 -2.16
C ALA A 366 -8.18 10.80 -1.94
N ASP A 367 -9.39 11.18 -2.36
CA ASP A 367 -9.88 12.55 -2.20
C ASP A 367 -9.95 12.98 -0.74
N GLN A 368 -10.51 12.13 0.12
CA GLN A 368 -10.56 12.39 1.56
C GLN A 368 -9.16 12.49 2.16
N LEU A 369 -8.23 11.63 1.75
CA LEU A 369 -6.85 11.70 2.21
C LEU A 369 -6.17 13.00 1.74
N GLY A 370 -6.41 13.42 0.49
CA GLY A 370 -5.95 14.70 -0.03
C GLY A 370 -6.51 15.89 0.76
N LEU A 371 -7.82 15.91 1.01
CA LEU A 371 -8.46 16.95 1.83
C LEU A 371 -7.87 17.02 3.24
N ILE A 372 -7.51 15.88 3.84
CA ILE A 372 -6.82 15.84 5.13
C ILE A 372 -5.45 16.52 5.03
N TYR A 373 -4.64 16.25 3.99
CA TYR A 373 -3.40 16.98 3.75
C TYR A 373 -3.63 18.50 3.68
N GLY A 374 -4.55 18.94 2.83
CA GLY A 374 -4.86 20.36 2.67
C GLY A 374 -5.35 21.02 3.96
N ALA A 375 -6.19 20.33 4.73
CA ALA A 375 -6.71 20.81 6.01
C ALA A 375 -5.61 20.95 7.07
N VAL A 376 -4.64 20.04 7.12
CA VAL A 376 -3.50 20.15 8.05
C VAL A 376 -2.63 21.35 7.69
N PHE A 377 -2.31 21.56 6.42
CA PHE A 377 -1.59 22.76 5.99
C PHE A 377 -2.35 24.05 6.33
N ALA A 378 -3.64 24.12 5.99
CA ALA A 378 -4.47 25.28 6.32
C ALA A 378 -4.49 25.55 7.84
N ALA A 379 -4.62 24.51 8.67
CA ALA A 379 -4.59 24.65 10.12
C ALA A 379 -3.23 25.18 10.63
N MET A 380 -2.10 24.68 10.11
CA MET A 380 -0.77 25.17 10.47
C MET A 380 -0.57 26.65 10.15
N THR A 381 -1.24 27.16 9.12
CA THR A 381 -1.11 28.54 8.64
C THR A 381 -2.16 29.49 9.21
N GLY A 382 -3.07 28.99 10.06
CA GLY A 382 -4.19 29.74 10.63
C GLY A 382 -5.35 29.97 9.66
N GLN A 383 -5.37 29.25 8.54
CA GLN A 383 -6.35 29.36 7.47
C GLN A 383 -7.34 28.18 7.51
N ARG A 384 -8.28 28.16 6.58
CA ARG A 384 -9.28 27.09 6.43
C ARG A 384 -9.29 26.55 5.01
N LEU A 385 -9.67 25.29 4.85
CA LEU A 385 -9.96 24.71 3.55
C LEU A 385 -11.43 24.94 3.23
N GLU A 386 -11.74 25.62 2.11
CA GLU A 386 -13.11 25.95 1.69
C GLU A 386 -13.36 25.48 0.25
N HIS A 387 -14.63 25.30 -0.12
CA HIS A 387 -15.00 25.06 -1.51
C HIS A 387 -14.69 26.30 -2.35
N ARG A 388 -14.10 26.08 -3.54
CA ARG A 388 -13.78 27.15 -4.49
C ARG A 388 -15.03 27.81 -5.06
#